data_AF-A0A120HP10-F1
#
_entry.id   AF-A0A120HP10-F1
#
_cell.length_a   1.000
_cell.length_b   1.000
_cell.length_c   1.000
_cell.angle_alpha   90.00
_cell.angle_beta   90.00
_cell.angle_gamma   90.00
#
_symmetry.space_group_name_H-M   'P 1'
#
loop_
_entity.id
_entity.type
_entity.pdbx_description
1 polymer ?
#
loop_
_entity_poly.entity_id
_entity_poly.type
_entity_poly.pdbx_seq_one_letter_code
_entity_poly.pdbx_strand_id
1 'polypeptide(L)'
;MMSASFGTDGQLYCTVYNQKNVTVLDQKGEVSERLVLDGPQPTNCAFTQEGRKLRVTEVGKGQVEEIDVRCEGLPLHLPKFA
;
A
#
# COMPACT_ATOMS: atom_id res chain seq x y z
N MET A 1 -5.37 3.83 -12.64
CA MET A 1 -4.49 4.59 -11.73
C MET A 1 -3.77 3.57 -10.85
N MET A 2 -2.49 3.79 -10.58
CA MET A 2 -1.63 2.90 -9.78
C MET A 2 -0.81 3.78 -8.84
N SER A 3 -0.61 3.31 -7.62
CA SER A 3 0.30 3.91 -6.65
C SER A 3 1.15 2.83 -6.01
N ALA A 4 2.24 3.25 -5.38
CA ALA A 4 3.10 2.35 -4.64
C ALA A 4 3.69 3.02 -3.38
N SER A 5 4.02 2.22 -2.39
CA SER A 5 4.70 2.65 -1.17
C SER A 5 5.72 1.59 -0.75
N PHE A 6 6.87 2.05 -0.23
CA PHE A 6 7.93 1.16 0.25
C PHE A 6 7.78 0.88 1.75
N GLY A 7 7.93 -0.39 2.11
CA GLY A 7 8.04 -0.84 3.50
C GLY A 7 9.48 -0.79 4.01
N THR A 8 9.65 -0.77 5.33
CA THR A 8 10.97 -0.89 5.99
C THR A 8 11.63 -2.25 5.82
N ASP A 9 10.89 -3.24 5.32
CA ASP A 9 11.39 -4.56 4.89
C ASP A 9 12.02 -4.55 3.49
N GLY A 10 12.00 -3.42 2.80
CA GLY A 10 12.52 -3.25 1.45
C GLY A 10 11.59 -3.80 0.35
N GLN A 11 10.35 -4.15 0.69
CA GLN A 11 9.34 -4.57 -0.28
C GLN A 11 8.53 -3.36 -0.79
N LEU A 12 7.98 -3.51 -2.00
CA LEU A 12 7.15 -2.50 -2.65
C LEU A 12 5.69 -2.93 -2.67
N TYR A 13 4.82 -2.12 -2.07
CA TYR A 13 3.37 -2.37 -1.98
C TYR A 13 2.66 -1.54 -3.04
N CYS A 14 2.06 -2.19 -4.04
CA CYS A 14 1.45 -1.56 -5.20
C CYS A 14 -0.06 -1.80 -5.29
N THR A 15 -0.83 -0.75 -5.54
CA THR A 15 -2.24 -0.89 -5.95
C THR A 15 -2.35 -1.01 -7.46
N VAL A 16 -3.01 -2.05 -7.94
CA VAL A 16 -3.31 -2.20 -9.36
C VAL A 16 -4.82 -2.12 -9.55
N TYR A 17 -5.25 -1.12 -10.33
CA TYR A 17 -6.67 -0.88 -10.58
C TYR A 17 -7.36 -2.14 -11.13
N ASN A 18 -8.53 -2.45 -10.58
CA ASN A 18 -9.33 -3.62 -10.94
C ASN A 18 -8.69 -4.99 -10.62
N GLN A 19 -7.62 -5.03 -9.81
CA GLN A 19 -6.96 -6.27 -9.40
C GLN A 19 -7.46 -6.81 -8.05
N LYS A 20 -8.22 -6.01 -7.28
CA LYS A 20 -8.76 -6.37 -5.94
C LYS A 20 -7.69 -6.80 -4.91
N ASN A 21 -6.46 -6.34 -5.08
CA ASN A 21 -5.40 -6.58 -4.10
C ASN A 21 -4.35 -5.47 -4.13
N VAL A 22 -3.56 -5.42 -3.06
CA VAL A 22 -2.22 -4.82 -3.08
C VAL A 22 -1.24 -5.92 -3.48
N THR A 23 -0.51 -5.72 -4.57
CA THR A 23 0.60 -6.59 -4.97
C THR A 23 1.85 -6.15 -4.24
N VAL A 24 2.49 -7.09 -3.55
CA VAL A 24 3.76 -6.86 -2.88
C VAL A 24 4.87 -7.44 -3.76
N LEU A 25 5.86 -6.62 -4.07
CA LEU A 25 7.04 -7.01 -4.83
C LEU A 25 8.25 -7.07 -3.90
N ASP A 26 9.11 -8.07 -4.11
CA ASP A 26 10.40 -8.15 -3.46
C ASP A 26 11.43 -7.17 -4.06
N GLN A 27 12.64 -7.17 -3.51
CA GLN A 27 13.75 -6.32 -3.96
C GLN A 27 14.25 -6.63 -5.39
N LYS A 28 13.84 -7.77 -5.97
CA LYS A 28 14.14 -8.15 -7.35
C LYS A 28 13.01 -7.77 -8.31
N GLY A 29 11.89 -7.26 -7.78
CA GLY A 29 10.70 -6.91 -8.55
C GLY A 29 9.75 -8.08 -8.79
N GLU A 30 9.97 -9.23 -8.14
CA GLU A 30 9.11 -10.40 -8.25
C GLU A 30 7.95 -10.31 -7.27
N VAL A 31 6.79 -10.88 -7.63
CA VAL A 31 5.62 -10.89 -6.75
C VAL A 31 5.88 -11.81 -5.55
N SER A 32 5.99 -11.24 -4.35
CA SER A 32 6.18 -11.97 -3.10
C SER A 32 4.87 -12.30 -2.40
N GLU A 33 3.88 -11.41 -2.48
CA GLU A 33 2.60 -11.54 -1.79
C GLU A 33 1.47 -10.78 -2.51
N ARG A 34 0.22 -11.16 -2.24
CA ARG A 34 -0.98 -10.41 -2.63
C ARG A 34 -1.91 -10.24 -1.44
N LEU A 35 -2.09 -9.01 -1.00
CA LEU A 35 -2.99 -8.66 0.09
C LEU A 35 -4.37 -8.38 -0.49
N VAL A 36 -5.31 -9.30 -0.27
CA VAL A 36 -6.67 -9.21 -0.82
C VAL A 36 -7.43 -8.06 -0.18
N LEU A 37 -8.16 -7.33 -1.01
CA LEU A 37 -9.04 -6.23 -0.60
C LEU A 37 -10.49 -6.66 -0.68
N ASP A 38 -11.34 -5.97 0.09
CA ASP A 38 -12.79 -6.10 0.01
C ASP A 38 -13.34 -5.45 -1.28
N GLY A 39 -12.82 -4.29 -1.65
CA GLY A 39 -13.22 -3.53 -2.84
C GLY A 39 -12.37 -3.87 -4.09
N PRO A 40 -12.98 -3.91 -5.28
CA PRO A 40 -12.33 -4.39 -6.51
C PRO A 40 -11.35 -3.39 -7.14
N GLN A 41 -11.48 -2.10 -6.86
CA GLN A 41 -10.83 -1.03 -7.61
C GLN A 41 -9.94 -0.15 -6.72
N PRO A 42 -8.80 -0.70 -6.22
CA PRO A 42 -7.86 0.11 -5.46
C PRO A 42 -7.18 1.14 -6.36
N THR A 43 -6.90 2.31 -5.81
CA THR A 43 -6.34 3.45 -6.55
C THR A 43 -5.05 3.99 -5.95
N ASN A 44 -4.92 4.00 -4.62
CA ASN A 44 -3.74 4.49 -3.90
C ASN A 44 -3.52 3.70 -2.62
N CYS A 45 -2.29 3.66 -2.12
CA CYS A 45 -1.97 3.12 -0.80
C CYS A 45 -0.91 3.96 -0.09
N ALA A 46 -0.99 4.01 1.25
CA ALA A 46 0.00 4.63 2.09
C ALA A 46 0.08 3.92 3.44
N PHE A 47 1.29 3.80 3.99
CA PHE A 47 1.48 3.31 5.35
C PHE A 47 0.98 4.35 6.36
N THR A 48 0.45 3.87 7.49
CA THR A 48 0.17 4.76 8.62
C THR A 48 1.47 5.21 9.29
N GLN A 49 1.48 6.41 9.86
CA GLN A 49 2.66 6.96 10.54
C GLN A 49 3.00 6.19 11.83
N GLU A 50 1.99 5.62 12.47
CA GLU A 50 2.13 4.75 13.63
C GLU A 50 1.55 3.38 13.32
N GLY A 51 2.24 2.33 13.76
CA GLY A 51 1.81 0.94 13.60
C GLY A 51 2.16 0.33 12.24
N ARG A 52 1.86 -0.96 12.11
CA ARG A 52 2.12 -1.74 10.91
C ARG A 52 0.84 -1.90 10.11
N LYS A 53 0.35 -0.78 9.57
CA LYS A 53 -0.89 -0.76 8.77
C LYS A 53 -0.70 -0.03 7.44
N LEU A 54 -1.43 -0.48 6.43
CA LEU A 54 -1.50 0.11 5.10
C LEU A 54 -2.95 0.54 4.83
N ARG A 55 -3.14 1.81 4.50
CA ARG A 55 -4.43 2.34 4.05
C ARG A 55 -4.51 2.34 2.55
N VAL A 56 -5.63 1.88 2.00
CA VAL A 56 -5.85 1.76 0.57
C VAL A 56 -7.12 2.51 0.19
N THR A 57 -7.02 3.47 -0.71
CA THR A 57 -8.21 4.11 -1.29
C THR A 57 -8.77 3.22 -2.38
N GLU A 58 -10.07 3.03 -2.37
CA GLU A 58 -10.79 2.14 -3.28
C GLU A 58 -12.03 2.87 -3.80
N VAL A 59 -12.21 2.86 -5.13
CA VAL A 59 -13.25 3.69 -5.78
C VAL A 59 -14.52 2.91 -6.14
N GLY A 60 -14.45 1.59 -6.30
CA GLY A 60 -15.58 0.77 -6.71
C GLY A 60 -16.69 0.71 -5.66
N LYS A 61 -16.32 0.71 -4.38
CA LYS A 61 -17.22 0.88 -3.22
C LYS A 61 -17.14 2.28 -2.61
N GLY A 62 -16.11 3.07 -2.96
CA GLY A 62 -15.93 4.42 -2.44
C GLY A 62 -15.50 4.43 -0.97
N GLN A 63 -14.49 3.64 -0.64
CA GLN A 63 -14.04 3.42 0.74
C GLN A 63 -12.52 3.56 0.90
N VAL A 64 -12.08 3.62 2.16
CA VAL A 64 -10.68 3.47 2.54
C VAL A 64 -10.57 2.20 3.37
N GLU A 65 -9.83 1.23 2.87
CA GLU A 65 -9.55 -0.01 3.58
C GLU A 65 -8.26 0.11 4.37
N GLU A 66 -8.17 -0.56 5.51
CA GLU A 66 -6.97 -0.62 6.34
C GLU A 66 -6.57 -2.09 6.51
N ILE A 67 -5.31 -2.41 6.20
CA ILE A 67 -4.76 -3.76 6.22
C ILE A 67 -3.60 -3.79 7.20
N ASP A 68 -3.54 -4.81 8.05
CA ASP A 68 -2.35 -5.08 8.85
C ASP A 68 -1.23 -5.62 7.97
N VAL A 69 -0.03 -5.09 8.15
CA VAL A 69 1.20 -5.49 7.45
C VAL A 69 2.27 -5.86 8.47
N ARG A 70 3.40 -6.40 8.01
CA ARG A 70 4.46 -6.89 8.90
C ARG A 70 5.53 -5.85 9.22
N CYS A 71 5.58 -4.77 8.45
CA CYS A 71 6.57 -3.71 8.55
C CYS A 71 5.90 -2.33 8.68
N GLU A 72 6.72 -1.33 8.98
CA GLU A 72 6.33 0.08 8.90
C GLU A 72 6.58 0.59 7.47
N GLY A 73 6.07 1.78 7.16
CA GLY A 73 6.41 2.46 5.91
C GLY A 73 7.77 3.15 6.00
N LEU A 74 8.47 3.26 4.88
CA LEU A 74 9.65 4.13 4.83
C LEU A 74 9.25 5.59 5.12
N PRO A 75 10.05 6.34 5.89
CA PRO A 75 9.78 7.74 6.16
C PRO A 75 9.67 8.55 4.87
N LEU A 76 8.61 9.35 4.76
CA LEU A 76 8.45 10.28 3.66
C LEU A 76 9.35 11.50 3.87
N HIS A 77 9.80 12.09 2.76
CA HIS A 77 10.48 13.40 2.77
C HIS A 77 9.45 14.52 2.99
N LEU A 78 8.91 14.58 4.21
CA LEU A 78 7.93 15.59 4.58
C LEU A 78 8.55 16.99 4.55
N PRO A 79 7.79 18.02 4.14
CA PRO A 79 8.23 19.39 4.28
C PRO A 79 8.60 19.69 5.74
N LYS A 80 9.76 20.29 5.96
CA LYS A 80 10.11 20.84 7.27
C LYS A 80 9.37 22.17 7.41
N PHE A 81 8.33 22.18 8.23
CA PHE A 81 7.70 23.44 8.62
C PHE A 81 8.62 24.09 9.69
N ALA A 82 9.17 25.25 9.34
CA ALA A 82 9.96 26.09 10.23
C ALA A 82 9.05 27.01 11.05
#